data_AF-A0A225NHU3-F1
#
_entry.id   AF-A0A225NHU3-F1
#
_cell.length_a   1.000
_cell.length_b   1.000
_cell.length_c   1.000
_cell.angle_alpha   90.00
_cell.angle_beta   90.00
_cell.angle_gamma   90.00
#
_symmetry.space_group_name_H-M   'P 1'
#
loop_
_entity.id
_entity.type
_entity.pdbx_description
1 polymer ?
#
loop_
_entity_poly.entity_id
_entity_poly.type
_entity_poly.pdbx_seq_one_letter_code
_entity_poly.pdbx_strand_id
1 'polypeptide(L)'
;MREIHHSQAAKSDLVDIWVETDRQWGAAQADRYLDDIDRALKGLIANPQMGSDCSDLQQGARKLITGRHLVFYEVDPDRIFVIRVLHQSMDVPRHLRSS
;
A
#
# COMPACT_ATOMS: atom_id res chain seq x y z
N MET A 1 -18.99 -8.45 -2.59
CA MET A 1 -18.18 -7.59 -1.70
C MET A 1 -16.82 -7.47 -2.36
N ARG A 2 -16.16 -6.30 -2.32
CA ARG A 2 -14.83 -6.19 -2.91
C ARG A 2 -13.80 -6.93 -2.05
N GLU A 3 -12.89 -7.63 -2.68
CA GLU A 3 -11.76 -8.30 -2.02
C GLU A 3 -10.45 -7.52 -2.23
N ILE A 4 -9.51 -7.65 -1.30
CA ILE A 4 -8.20 -7.00 -1.41
C ILE A 4 -7.21 -8.01 -1.97
N HIS A 5 -6.62 -7.67 -3.11
CA HIS A 5 -5.59 -8.46 -3.77
C HIS A 5 -4.28 -7.68 -3.72
N HIS A 6 -3.16 -8.40 -3.56
CA HIS A 6 -1.83 -7.80 -3.52
C HIS A 6 -1.02 -8.29 -4.70
N SER A 7 -0.33 -7.37 -5.38
CA SER A 7 0.75 -7.73 -6.29
C SER A 7 1.88 -8.46 -5.53
N GLN A 8 2.74 -9.16 -6.24
CA GLN A 8 3.92 -9.77 -5.62
C GLN A 8 4.86 -8.70 -5.03
N ALA A 9 4.98 -7.55 -5.68
CA ALA A 9 5.79 -6.43 -5.19
C ALA A 9 5.22 -5.85 -3.89
N ALA A 10 3.90 -5.67 -3.78
CA ALA A 10 3.26 -5.20 -2.56
C ALA A 10 3.47 -6.17 -1.39
N LYS A 11 3.45 -7.49 -1.64
CA LYS A 11 3.77 -8.49 -0.60
C LYS A 11 5.22 -8.38 -0.13
N SER A 12 6.17 -8.22 -1.06
CA SER A 12 7.57 -8.00 -0.71
C SER A 12 7.76 -6.70 0.06
N ASP A 13 7.12 -5.62 -0.37
CA ASP A 13 7.16 -4.33 0.32
C ASP A 13 6.69 -4.47 1.79
N LEU A 14 5.57 -5.18 2.04
CA LEU A 14 5.07 -5.41 3.41
C LEU A 14 6.05 -6.22 4.27
N VAL A 15 6.74 -7.20 3.70
CA VAL A 15 7.78 -7.96 4.40
C VAL A 15 8.96 -7.05 4.75
N ASP A 16 9.43 -6.25 3.81
CA ASP A 16 10.54 -5.32 4.02
C ASP A 16 10.20 -4.29 5.10
N ILE A 17 8.98 -3.74 5.08
CA ILE A 17 8.45 -2.82 6.10
C ILE A 17 8.52 -3.46 7.48
N TRP A 18 8.08 -4.72 7.63
CA TRP A 18 8.11 -5.41 8.91
C TRP A 18 9.54 -5.61 9.39
N VAL A 19 10.43 -6.10 8.52
CA VAL A 19 11.84 -6.37 8.84
C VAL A 19 12.57 -5.10 9.25
N GLU A 20 12.38 -3.99 8.53
CA GLU A 20 12.98 -2.70 8.87
C GLU A 20 12.44 -2.16 10.19
N THR A 21 11.12 -2.26 10.41
CA THR A 21 10.48 -1.80 11.64
C THR A 21 10.92 -2.62 12.86
N ASP A 22 11.05 -3.94 12.72
CA ASP A 22 11.54 -4.84 13.77
C ASP A 22 13.00 -4.53 14.14
N ARG A 23 13.87 -4.36 13.14
CA ARG A 23 15.28 -4.00 13.38
C ARG A 23 15.43 -2.69 14.15
N GLN A 24 14.54 -1.73 13.93
CA GLN A 24 14.65 -0.41 14.53
C GLN A 24 13.91 -0.26 15.87
N TRP A 25 12.77 -0.92 16.04
CA TRP A 25 11.87 -0.72 17.18
C TRP A 25 11.31 -2.01 17.81
N GLY A 26 11.66 -3.17 17.25
CA GLY A 26 11.26 -4.49 17.73
C GLY A 26 9.93 -4.99 17.17
N ALA A 27 9.75 -6.32 17.21
CA ALA A 27 8.64 -7.04 16.59
C ALA A 27 7.25 -6.51 16.97
N ALA A 28 7.02 -6.17 18.24
CA ALA A 28 5.74 -5.62 18.68
C ALA A 28 5.38 -4.27 18.02
N GLN A 29 6.37 -3.49 17.59
CA GLN A 29 6.14 -2.29 16.80
C GLN A 29 5.89 -2.64 15.33
N ALA A 30 6.60 -3.63 14.78
CA ALA A 30 6.43 -4.10 13.41
C ALA A 30 5.03 -4.69 13.18
N ASP A 31 4.55 -5.54 14.09
CA ASP A 31 3.20 -6.13 14.03
C ASP A 31 2.12 -5.06 14.04
N ARG A 32 2.18 -4.14 15.02
CA ARG A 32 1.23 -3.02 15.12
C ARG A 32 1.22 -2.15 13.86
N TYR A 33 2.39 -1.95 13.25
CA TYR A 33 2.50 -1.14 12.05
C TYR A 33 1.86 -1.81 10.83
N LEU A 34 2.06 -3.13 10.66
CA LEU A 34 1.35 -3.87 9.61
C LEU A 34 -0.16 -3.92 9.85
N ASP A 35 -0.60 -4.07 11.10
CA ASP A 35 -2.03 -4.04 11.45
C ASP A 35 -2.70 -2.70 11.09
N ASP A 36 -1.98 -1.60 11.28
CA ASP A 36 -2.47 -0.26 10.90
C ASP A 36 -2.58 -0.11 9.37
N ILE A 37 -1.62 -0.67 8.62
CA ILE A 37 -1.69 -0.73 7.15
C ILE A 37 -2.89 -1.58 6.71
N ASP A 38 -3.04 -2.79 7.24
CA ASP A 38 -4.15 -3.70 6.91
C ASP A 38 -5.52 -3.07 7.23
N ARG A 39 -5.65 -2.37 8.37
CA ARG A 39 -6.88 -1.63 8.70
C ARG A 39 -7.19 -0.54 7.69
N ALA A 40 -6.17 0.19 7.22
CA ALA A 40 -6.34 1.19 6.16
C ALA A 40 -6.79 0.56 4.83
N LEU A 41 -6.22 -0.59 4.45
CA LEU A 41 -6.61 -1.35 3.27
C LEU A 41 -8.06 -1.84 3.38
N LYS A 42 -8.48 -2.39 4.52
CA LYS A 42 -9.87 -2.80 4.78
C LYS A 42 -10.85 -1.64 4.65
N GLY A 43 -10.45 -0.43 5.04
CA GLY A 43 -11.22 0.80 4.83
C GLY A 43 -11.56 1.07 3.35
N LEU A 44 -10.68 0.65 2.43
CA LEU A 44 -10.91 0.80 0.98
C LEU A 44 -12.09 -0.03 0.47
N ILE A 45 -12.48 -1.11 1.14
CA ILE A 45 -13.67 -1.89 0.75
C ILE A 45 -14.94 -1.02 0.87
N ALA A 46 -15.02 -0.23 1.94
CA ALA A 46 -16.16 0.66 2.21
C ALA A 46 -16.07 1.98 1.43
N ASN A 47 -14.86 2.52 1.26
CA ASN A 47 -14.65 3.75 0.52
C ASN A 47 -13.45 3.67 -0.44
N PRO A 48 -13.61 3.01 -1.62
CA PRO A 48 -12.53 2.83 -2.59
C PRO A 48 -11.94 4.12 -3.15
N GLN A 49 -12.65 5.24 -3.03
CA GLN A 49 -12.26 6.52 -3.62
C GLN A 49 -11.55 7.45 -2.62
N MET A 50 -11.35 7.01 -1.36
CA MET A 50 -10.73 7.84 -0.32
C MET A 50 -9.26 8.18 -0.59
N GLY A 51 -8.57 7.37 -1.39
CA GLY A 51 -7.23 7.71 -1.86
C GLY A 51 -7.28 8.80 -2.93
N SER A 52 -6.25 9.62 -2.99
CA SER A 52 -6.11 10.62 -4.05
C SER A 52 -5.80 9.94 -5.38
N ASP A 53 -6.37 10.46 -6.46
CA ASP A 53 -5.97 10.05 -7.81
C ASP A 53 -4.48 10.33 -8.03
N CYS A 54 -3.77 9.37 -8.62
CA CYS A 54 -2.40 9.54 -9.10
C CYS A 54 -2.25 8.94 -10.50
N SER A 55 -3.26 9.17 -11.33
CA SER A 55 -3.29 8.68 -12.71
C SER A 55 -2.19 9.28 -13.58
N ASP A 56 -1.55 10.37 -13.12
CA ASP A 56 -0.34 10.98 -13.69
C ASP A 56 0.90 10.10 -13.55
N LEU A 57 0.96 9.24 -12.54
CA LEU A 57 2.05 8.27 -12.32
C LEU A 57 1.76 6.92 -12.96
N GLN A 58 0.53 6.43 -12.82
CA GLN A 58 0.05 5.19 -13.40
C GLN A 58 -1.45 5.32 -13.64
N GLN A 59 -1.89 5.20 -14.90
CA GLN A 59 -3.28 5.44 -15.28
C GLN A 59 -4.27 4.60 -14.45
N GLY A 60 -5.25 5.26 -13.82
CA GLY A 60 -6.27 4.59 -13.00
C GLY A 60 -5.83 4.26 -11.58
N ALA A 61 -4.58 4.51 -11.22
CA ALA A 61 -4.07 4.28 -9.87
C ALA A 61 -4.47 5.41 -8.91
N ARG A 62 -4.64 5.02 -7.65
CA ARG A 62 -4.88 5.92 -6.51
C ARG A 62 -3.81 5.69 -5.46
N LYS A 63 -3.57 6.70 -4.61
CA LYS A 63 -2.69 6.58 -3.45
C LYS A 63 -3.41 6.87 -2.14
N LEU A 64 -3.12 6.06 -1.13
CA LEU A 64 -3.54 6.28 0.26
C LEU A 64 -2.31 6.42 1.16
N ILE A 65 -2.32 7.43 2.04
CA ILE A 65 -1.25 7.63 3.03
C ILE A 65 -1.60 6.84 4.29
N THR A 66 -0.68 6.00 4.76
CA THR A 66 -0.78 5.26 6.02
C THR A 66 0.52 5.40 6.82
N GLY A 67 0.48 6.26 7.85
CA GLY A 67 1.67 6.63 8.61
C GLY A 67 2.75 7.25 7.71
N ARG A 68 3.86 6.53 7.51
CA ARG A 68 5.01 6.94 6.68
C ARG A 68 5.03 6.24 5.32
N HIS A 69 4.04 5.41 5.01
CA HIS A 69 3.96 4.65 3.78
C HIS A 69 2.80 5.12 2.91
N LEU A 70 2.96 4.88 1.61
CA LEU A 70 2.02 5.18 0.54
C LEU A 70 1.57 3.85 -0.07
N VAL A 71 0.28 3.57 0.04
CA VAL A 71 -0.34 2.44 -0.66
C VAL A 71 -0.79 2.93 -2.03
N PHE A 72 -0.27 2.32 -3.08
CA PHE A 72 -0.74 2.52 -4.46
C PHE A 72 -1.69 1.38 -4.83
N TYR A 73 -2.87 1.72 -5.32
CA TYR A 73 -3.91 0.73 -5.62
C TYR A 73 -4.79 1.13 -6.79
N GLU A 74 -5.39 0.13 -7.42
CA GLU A 74 -6.44 0.25 -8.42
C GLU A 74 -7.78 -0.25 -7.86
N VAL A 75 -8.87 0.27 -8.41
CA VAL A 75 -10.24 -0.09 -8.00
C VAL A 75 -10.97 -0.71 -9.17
N ASP A 76 -11.32 -1.98 -9.02
CA ASP A 76 -12.18 -2.72 -9.94
C ASP A 76 -13.59 -2.89 -9.34
N PRO A 77 -14.59 -3.34 -10.14
CA PRO A 77 -15.93 -3.62 -9.62
C PRO A 77 -15.95 -4.62 -8.45
N ASP A 78 -15.05 -5.60 -8.48
CA ASP A 78 -15.01 -6.75 -7.58
C ASP A 78 -13.77 -6.80 -6.66
N ARG A 79 -12.75 -5.97 -6.91
CA ARG A 79 -11.52 -5.98 -6.09
C ARG A 79 -10.87 -4.61 -5.91
N ILE A 80 -10.07 -4.52 -4.86
CA ILE A 80 -9.05 -3.49 -4.66
C ILE A 80 -7.70 -4.17 -4.92
N PHE A 81 -6.97 -3.73 -5.93
CA PHE A 81 -5.67 -4.31 -6.28
C PHE A 81 -4.55 -3.41 -5.77
N VAL A 82 -3.84 -3.86 -4.74
CA VAL A 82 -2.70 -3.16 -4.14
C VAL A 82 -1.45 -3.42 -4.98
N ILE A 83 -0.97 -2.37 -5.64
CA ILE A 83 0.16 -2.40 -6.57
C ILE A 83 1.48 -2.36 -5.79
N ARG A 84 1.64 -1.40 -4.87
CA ARG A 84 2.86 -1.16 -4.05
C ARG A 84 2.51 -0.60 -2.68
N VAL A 85 3.41 -0.80 -1.71
CA VAL A 85 3.38 -0.12 -0.40
C VAL A 85 4.75 0.51 -0.16
N LEU A 86 4.92 1.79 -0.49
CA LEU A 86 6.23 2.44 -0.52
C LEU A 86 6.43 3.36 0.67
N HIS A 87 7.65 3.45 1.21
CA HIS A 87 7.96 4.51 2.16
C HIS A 87 7.92 5.88 1.46
N GLN A 88 7.37 6.90 2.12
CA GLN A 88 7.15 8.23 1.53
C GLN A 88 8.43 8.95 1.08
N SER A 89 9.60 8.52 1.57
CA SER A 89 10.90 9.03 1.15
C SER A 89 11.49 8.33 -0.08
N MET A 90 10.83 7.29 -0.60
CA MET A 90 11.29 6.59 -1.81
C MET A 90 10.99 7.43 -3.06
N ASP A 91 11.83 7.27 -4.07
CA ASP A 91 11.57 7.79 -5.41
C ASP A 91 10.40 7.03 -6.07
N VAL A 92 9.17 7.45 -5.75
CA VAL A 92 7.92 6.79 -6.16
C VAL A 92 7.84 6.53 -7.67
N PRO A 93 8.11 7.49 -8.57
CA PRO A 93 8.07 7.25 -10.02
C PRO A 93 8.95 6.09 -10.48
N ARG A 94 10.13 5.89 -9.87
CA ARG A 94 11.04 4.79 -10.23
C ARG A 94 10.48 3.41 -9.89
N HIS A 95 9.60 3.33 -8.90
CA HIS A 95 9.06 2.07 -8.37
C HIS A 95 7.70 1.69 -8.98
N LEU A 96 7.02 2.62 -9.66
CA LEU A 96 5.74 2.40 -10.35
C LEU A 96 5.87 2.18 -11.87
N ARG A 97 7.02 2.50 -12.47
CA ARG A 97 7.25 2.18 -13.89
C ARG A 97 7.43 0.67 -14.06
N SER A 98 6.39 0.00 -14.56
CA SER A 98 6.52 -1.33 -15.14
C SER A 98 7.55 -1.27 -16.28
N SER A 99 8.52 -2.19 -16.28
CA SER A 99 9.23 -2.56 -17.51
C SER A 99 8.28 -3.29 -18.45
#